data_AF-A0A3N5RSQ9-F1
#
_entry.id   AF-A0A3N5RSQ9-F1
#
_cell.length_a   1.000
_cell.length_b   1.000
_cell.length_c   1.000
_cell.angle_alpha   90.00
_cell.angle_beta   90.00
_cell.angle_gamma   90.00
#
_symmetry.space_group_name_H-M   'P 1'
#
loop_
_entity.id
_entity.type
_entity.pdbx_description
1 polymer ?
#
loop_
_entity_poly.entity_id
_entity_poly.type
_entity_poly.pdbx_seq_one_letter_code
_entity_poly.pdbx_strand_id
1 'polypeptide(L)'
;PTLGAKPPEGAVVLFDGTEPTFKKHWRDGARISGNMLEQGATSVDLFRDFSIHLEFRLPYMPHARGQGRGNSGLYYQGRFETQVLDSFGLEGKDNECGGIYSIKNPDLNMCLPPLVWQTYDAEFTAARFNDDGKKIANARVTVRHNGVLIHEDVELPQITTAAPNQESPEPGPIYLQDHGNPVRYRNIWVLPRDAEKEARRPAIPQFERFFASTPSDNAVGGRFLLSELNCAACHAATPRLTGVPRPAPILDDVGQRVHPEWLVSYLTDPHATKPGTVMPDLLRHLPEAERKSTALALAHFLASTGTLVERGSDPQSAERGQKLFHEIGCVACHAPRIGASLPAKSAVPLGELADKYSIASLAVFLENPQHARPAGRMPRLVQNSQEALDLANYLIGAIDVTPKNPNMKFTAFHGSWDRVPDFSEIKPVKRGQTAGFDMGLAGRGNNFGLRFEGFLKIDRAAEYLFHLGSDDGSLLFIDGVKVADSDGVHPHTINTGKKKLAVGMHQLRVDFAQVGGEASLALEFEGPGFVRQDVNRSIFLTESGPPPLSAEDEARQFRLQPALVAKGRA
;
A
#
# COMPACT_ATOMS: atom_id res chain seq x y z
N PRO A 1 28.02 12.99 -13.10
CA PRO A 1 28.13 14.33 -12.50
C PRO A 1 27.35 15.39 -13.30
N THR A 2 26.48 16.12 -12.62
CA THR A 2 25.61 17.18 -13.16
C THR A 2 26.23 18.57 -13.01
N LEU A 3 27.56 18.66 -12.90
CA LEU A 3 28.29 19.92 -12.77
C LEU A 3 27.96 20.87 -13.92
N GLY A 4 27.63 22.12 -13.60
CA GLY A 4 27.22 23.15 -14.55
C GLY A 4 25.85 22.89 -15.19
N ALA A 5 25.01 22.03 -14.59
CA ALA A 5 23.66 21.80 -15.08
C ALA A 5 22.88 23.12 -15.13
N LYS A 6 22.32 23.41 -16.29
CA LYS A 6 21.51 24.60 -16.50
C LYS A 6 20.17 24.45 -15.75
N PRO A 7 19.67 25.52 -15.11
CA PRO A 7 18.35 25.50 -14.51
C PRO A 7 17.29 25.19 -15.58
N PRO A 8 16.35 24.26 -15.32
CA PRO A 8 15.23 24.01 -16.22
C PRO A 8 14.25 25.19 -16.23
N GLU A 9 13.35 25.21 -17.22
CA GLU A 9 12.27 26.19 -17.28
C GLU A 9 11.41 26.13 -16.01
N GLY A 10 11.09 27.29 -15.44
CA GLY A 10 10.33 27.41 -14.19
C GLY A 10 11.15 27.28 -12.90
N ALA A 11 12.46 26.98 -12.98
CA ALA A 11 13.29 26.95 -11.79
C ALA A 11 13.58 28.35 -11.23
N VAL A 12 13.57 28.46 -9.90
CA VAL A 12 14.06 29.62 -9.16
C VAL A 12 15.57 29.48 -9.00
N VAL A 13 16.33 30.38 -9.62
CA VAL A 13 17.79 30.43 -9.52
C VAL A 13 18.19 31.16 -8.23
N LEU A 14 18.45 30.40 -7.17
CA LEU A 14 18.83 30.95 -5.87
C LEU A 14 20.24 31.55 -5.87
N PHE A 15 21.19 30.96 -6.60
CA PHE A 15 22.54 31.51 -6.72
C PHE A 15 23.28 31.04 -7.98
N ASP A 16 23.61 31.96 -8.88
CA ASP A 16 24.36 31.73 -10.12
C ASP A 16 25.79 32.31 -10.07
N GLY A 17 26.25 32.75 -8.91
CA GLY A 17 27.53 33.42 -8.73
C GLY A 17 27.49 34.94 -8.87
N THR A 18 26.31 35.54 -9.08
CA THR A 18 26.14 36.98 -9.24
C THR A 18 25.59 37.66 -7.98
N GLU A 19 25.94 38.94 -7.79
CA GLU A 19 25.45 39.74 -6.67
C GLU A 19 23.91 39.94 -6.68
N PRO A 20 23.24 40.08 -7.84
CA PRO A 20 21.78 40.16 -7.88
C PRO A 20 21.07 38.92 -7.33
N THR A 21 21.49 37.69 -7.69
CA THR A 21 20.85 36.48 -7.13
C THR A 21 21.13 36.36 -5.64
N PHE A 22 22.35 36.69 -5.21
CA PHE A 22 22.72 36.74 -3.80
C PHE A 22 21.80 37.65 -2.98
N LYS A 23 21.68 38.93 -3.36
CA LYS A 23 20.88 39.92 -2.60
C LYS A 23 19.39 39.62 -2.59
N LYS A 24 18.88 38.98 -3.64
CA LYS A 24 17.45 38.71 -3.80
C LYS A 24 17.00 37.49 -2.98
N HIS A 25 17.80 36.44 -2.99
CA HIS A 25 17.35 35.11 -2.57
C HIS A 25 17.88 34.66 -1.21
N TRP A 26 18.79 35.42 -0.57
CA TRP A 26 19.41 35.02 0.70
C TRP A 26 19.15 36.04 1.81
N ARG A 27 18.86 35.54 3.01
CA ARG A 27 18.59 36.36 4.20
C ARG A 27 19.86 37.04 4.71
N ASP A 28 19.66 38.06 5.53
CA ASP A 28 20.73 38.75 6.25
C ASP A 28 21.58 37.75 7.06
N GLY A 29 22.90 37.90 6.96
CA GLY A 29 23.88 36.99 7.54
C GLY A 29 24.54 36.02 6.54
N ALA A 30 23.93 35.80 5.36
CA ALA A 30 24.58 35.09 4.27
C ALA A 30 25.80 35.87 3.74
N ARG A 31 26.82 35.16 3.24
CA ARG A 31 28.08 35.75 2.77
C ARG A 31 28.50 35.17 1.42
N ILE A 32 29.20 35.97 0.63
CA ILE A 32 29.84 35.54 -0.62
C ILE A 32 31.35 35.81 -0.57
N SER A 33 32.13 34.94 -1.19
CA SER A 33 33.57 35.09 -1.40
C SER A 33 33.85 34.96 -2.89
N GLY A 34 34.07 36.09 -3.57
CA GLY A 34 34.09 36.15 -5.02
C GLY A 34 32.73 35.78 -5.60
N ASN A 35 32.68 34.77 -6.47
CA ASN A 35 31.46 34.25 -7.08
C ASN A 35 30.90 32.98 -6.37
N MET A 36 31.32 32.73 -5.13
CA MET A 36 30.91 31.56 -4.35
C MET A 36 30.15 31.99 -3.10
N LEU A 37 29.05 31.31 -2.81
CA LEU A 37 28.30 31.46 -1.58
C LEU A 37 29.01 30.71 -0.45
N GLU A 38 29.11 31.31 0.73
CA GLU A 38 29.66 30.67 1.93
C GLU A 38 28.59 29.85 2.66
N GLN A 39 29.03 28.99 3.58
CA GLN A 39 28.13 28.30 4.51
C GLN A 39 27.39 29.28 5.44
N GLY A 40 26.32 28.84 6.10
CA GLY A 40 25.51 29.71 6.97
C GLY A 40 24.52 30.58 6.21
N ALA A 41 23.91 30.06 5.16
CA ALA A 41 23.02 30.82 4.28
C ALA A 41 21.60 30.24 4.33
N THR A 42 20.60 31.11 4.44
CA THR A 42 19.17 30.71 4.43
C THR A 42 18.46 31.42 3.30
N SER A 43 17.67 30.71 2.50
CA SER A 43 16.89 31.34 1.44
C SER A 43 15.77 32.21 1.99
N VAL A 44 15.42 33.26 1.25
CA VAL A 44 14.20 34.04 1.48
C VAL A 44 12.99 33.27 0.96
N ASP A 45 13.14 32.67 -0.21
CA ASP A 45 12.12 31.85 -0.87
C ASP A 45 11.79 30.61 -0.03
N LEU A 46 10.50 30.25 -0.03
CA LEU A 46 9.96 29.10 0.70
C LEU A 46 9.39 28.08 -0.29
N PHE A 47 9.67 26.81 -0.04
CA PHE A 47 9.28 25.72 -0.92
C PHE A 47 8.55 24.63 -0.14
N ARG A 48 7.54 24.03 -0.77
CA ARG A 48 6.82 22.87 -0.22
C ARG A 48 7.43 21.59 -0.75
N ASP A 49 7.08 21.22 -1.97
CA ASP A 49 7.69 20.13 -2.72
C ASP A 49 8.58 20.72 -3.81
N PHE A 50 9.77 20.14 -4.03
CA PHE A 50 10.70 20.69 -4.99
C PHE A 50 11.79 19.71 -5.42
N SER A 51 12.39 19.99 -6.57
CA SER A 51 13.70 19.48 -6.94
C SER A 51 14.74 20.57 -6.71
N ILE A 52 15.91 20.24 -6.21
CA ILE A 52 17.03 21.16 -6.02
C ILE A 52 18.28 20.61 -6.68
N HIS A 53 19.02 21.49 -7.33
CA HIS A 53 20.41 21.28 -7.70
C HIS A 53 21.28 22.24 -6.91
N LEU A 54 22.41 21.75 -6.44
CA LEU A 54 23.40 22.52 -5.74
C LEU A 54 24.79 21.95 -5.99
N GLU A 55 25.76 22.83 -6.26
CA GLU A 55 27.17 22.47 -6.28
C GLU A 55 27.85 22.95 -5.00
N PHE A 56 28.67 22.09 -4.41
CA PHE A 56 29.46 22.42 -3.23
C PHE A 56 30.91 22.00 -3.40
N ARG A 57 31.79 22.67 -2.65
CA ARG A 57 33.21 22.38 -2.60
C ARG A 57 33.68 22.38 -1.15
N LEU A 58 34.25 21.26 -0.76
CA LEU A 58 34.78 21.04 0.58
C LEU A 58 36.18 21.66 0.71
N PRO A 59 36.51 22.26 1.87
CA PRO A 59 37.83 22.81 2.12
C PRO A 59 38.86 21.72 2.41
N TYR A 60 40.13 21.97 2.07
CA TYR A 60 41.22 21.07 2.47
C TYR A 60 41.60 21.35 3.93
N MET A 61 41.29 20.41 4.82
CA MET A 61 41.52 20.54 6.28
C MET A 61 42.29 19.33 6.83
N PRO A 62 43.60 19.18 6.49
CA PRO A 62 44.35 17.95 6.73
C PRO A 62 44.54 17.57 8.21
N HIS A 63 44.37 18.52 9.13
CA HIS A 63 44.48 18.30 10.58
C HIS A 63 43.14 18.09 11.27
N ALA A 64 42.01 18.32 10.59
CA ALA A 64 40.68 18.12 11.14
C ALA A 64 40.21 16.67 11.00
N ARG A 65 39.36 16.20 11.91
CA ARG A 65 38.81 14.84 11.94
C ARG A 65 37.32 14.86 12.31
N GLY A 66 36.61 13.79 11.94
CA GLY A 66 35.19 13.62 12.24
C GLY A 66 34.35 14.82 11.79
N GLN A 67 33.37 15.21 12.62
CA GLN A 67 32.46 16.34 12.38
C GLN A 67 33.15 17.72 12.30
N GLY A 68 34.44 17.82 12.62
CA GLY A 68 35.21 19.06 12.45
C GLY A 68 35.88 19.21 11.09
N ARG A 69 35.73 18.22 10.19
CA ARG A 69 36.43 18.18 8.90
C ARG A 69 35.50 18.57 7.76
N GLY A 70 35.39 19.87 7.48
CA GLY A 70 34.63 20.37 6.32
C GLY A 70 33.11 20.24 6.45
N ASN A 71 32.57 20.35 7.66
CA ASN A 71 31.15 20.15 7.96
C ASN A 71 30.26 21.35 7.60
N SER A 72 29.16 21.06 6.94
CA SER A 72 27.99 21.90 6.67
C SER A 72 26.80 20.94 6.42
N GLY A 73 25.70 21.44 5.88
CA GLY A 73 24.56 20.58 5.57
C GLY A 73 23.56 21.29 4.67
N LEU A 74 22.95 20.53 3.76
CA LEU A 74 21.81 20.98 2.97
C LEU A 74 20.52 20.58 3.70
N TYR A 75 19.80 21.56 4.24
CA TYR A 75 18.53 21.33 4.91
C TYR A 75 17.35 21.68 4.00
N TYR A 76 16.47 20.71 3.79
CA TYR A 76 15.17 20.90 3.13
C TYR A 76 14.18 21.52 4.12
N GLN A 77 13.57 22.64 3.75
CA GLN A 77 12.66 23.43 4.60
C GLN A 77 13.29 23.92 5.93
N GLY A 78 14.62 23.85 6.07
CA GLY A 78 15.29 24.05 7.36
C GLY A 78 15.00 22.94 8.39
N ARG A 79 14.59 21.75 7.95
CA ARG A 79 14.07 20.66 8.81
C ARG A 79 14.84 19.34 8.68
N PHE A 80 15.25 19.00 7.45
CA PHE A 80 15.83 17.69 7.15
C PHE A 80 17.14 17.84 6.42
N GLU A 81 18.21 17.32 6.99
CA GLU A 81 19.58 17.47 6.51
C GLU A 81 20.02 16.32 5.60
N THR A 82 20.50 16.67 4.41
CA THR A 82 21.53 15.87 3.72
C THR A 82 22.90 16.44 4.07
N GLN A 83 23.70 15.62 4.73
CA GLN A 83 24.96 16.02 5.33
C GLN A 83 26.02 16.40 4.28
N VAL A 84 26.81 17.44 4.57
CA VAL A 84 27.94 17.90 3.74
C VAL A 84 29.20 17.86 4.60
N LEU A 85 30.06 16.87 4.36
CA LEU A 85 31.26 16.66 5.15
C LEU A 85 32.42 16.23 4.24
N ASP A 86 33.67 16.47 4.64
CA ASP A 86 34.81 15.80 4.00
C ASP A 86 34.96 14.37 4.53
N SER A 87 34.20 13.48 3.90
CA SER A 87 34.22 12.02 4.10
C SER A 87 34.88 11.27 2.94
N PHE A 88 35.73 11.92 2.14
CA PHE A 88 36.49 11.24 1.10
C PHE A 88 37.35 10.12 1.73
N GLY A 89 37.12 8.88 1.28
CA GLY A 89 37.78 7.69 1.79
C GLY A 89 37.23 7.14 3.12
N LEU A 90 36.09 7.64 3.60
CA LEU A 90 35.39 7.10 4.78
C LEU A 90 34.26 6.12 4.38
N GLU A 91 33.58 5.56 5.37
CA GLU A 91 32.57 4.49 5.19
C GLU A 91 31.27 4.98 4.53
N GLY A 92 30.90 6.26 4.69
CA GLY A 92 29.60 6.79 4.27
C GLY A 92 28.52 6.48 5.29
N LYS A 93 28.58 7.12 6.45
CA LYS A 93 27.55 7.03 7.51
C LYS A 93 26.47 8.09 7.38
N ASP A 94 25.39 7.96 8.13
CA ASP A 94 24.26 8.91 8.17
C ASP A 94 24.72 10.33 8.52
N ASN A 95 25.78 10.46 9.30
CA ASN A 95 26.41 11.72 9.69
C ASN A 95 27.66 12.07 8.85
N GLU A 96 27.87 11.42 7.71
CA GLU A 96 28.93 11.74 6.76
C GLU A 96 28.33 12.25 5.44
N CYS A 97 29.17 12.70 4.50
CA CYS A 97 28.71 13.34 3.26
C CYS A 97 27.72 12.45 2.50
N GLY A 98 26.53 12.96 2.27
CA GLY A 98 25.45 12.30 1.57
C GLY A 98 24.50 11.56 2.50
N GLY A 99 24.84 11.35 3.77
CA GLY A 99 23.93 10.78 4.76
C GLY A 99 22.73 11.67 5.06
N ILE A 100 21.60 11.02 5.35
CA ILE A 100 20.46 11.70 5.97
C ILE A 100 20.69 11.59 7.47
N TYR A 101 21.11 12.70 8.09
CA TYR A 101 21.62 12.73 9.46
C TYR A 101 20.68 12.03 10.44
N SER A 102 21.21 11.07 11.22
CA SER A 102 20.50 10.21 12.18
C SER A 102 19.37 9.33 11.64
N ILE A 103 19.17 9.29 10.32
CA ILE A 103 18.08 8.55 9.67
C ILE A 103 18.63 7.43 8.79
N LYS A 104 19.55 7.74 7.86
CA LYS A 104 20.02 6.75 6.87
C LYS A 104 21.42 7.04 6.35
N ASN A 105 22.28 6.03 6.36
CA ASN A 105 23.56 6.03 5.63
C ASN A 105 23.31 6.18 4.11
N PRO A 106 24.15 6.89 3.36
CA PRO A 106 24.10 6.82 1.90
C PRO A 106 24.36 5.39 1.43
N ASP A 107 23.64 4.95 0.39
CA ASP A 107 23.82 3.60 -0.17
C ASP A 107 25.23 3.41 -0.77
N LEU A 108 25.87 4.51 -1.14
CA LEU A 108 27.25 4.55 -1.59
C LEU A 108 27.91 5.88 -1.19
N ASN A 109 29.09 5.83 -0.59
CA ASN A 109 29.90 7.03 -0.37
C ASN A 109 30.44 7.56 -1.71
N MET A 110 29.85 8.66 -2.17
CA MET A 110 30.22 9.32 -3.42
C MET A 110 30.95 10.65 -3.21
N CYS A 111 31.44 10.92 -2.00
CA CYS A 111 32.24 12.10 -1.71
C CYS A 111 33.56 12.04 -2.48
N LEU A 112 33.83 13.07 -3.28
CA LEU A 112 35.12 13.34 -3.91
C LEU A 112 36.08 14.04 -2.93
N PRO A 113 37.39 14.07 -3.23
CA PRO A 113 38.37 14.77 -2.39
C PRO A 113 38.07 16.27 -2.21
N PRO A 114 38.62 16.90 -1.15
CA PRO A 114 38.58 18.34 -0.97
C PRO A 114 39.06 19.12 -2.19
N LEU A 115 38.59 20.38 -2.31
CA LEU A 115 38.88 21.30 -3.41
C LEU A 115 38.27 20.90 -4.77
N VAL A 116 37.61 19.75 -4.86
CA VAL A 116 36.83 19.33 -6.03
C VAL A 116 35.37 19.74 -5.85
N TRP A 117 34.76 20.27 -6.92
CA TRP A 117 33.33 20.57 -6.93
C TRP A 117 32.52 19.29 -7.08
N GLN A 118 31.43 19.22 -6.33
CA GLN A 118 30.54 18.07 -6.25
C GLN A 118 29.10 18.53 -6.35
N THR A 119 28.18 17.64 -6.72
CA THR A 119 26.78 17.97 -6.90
C THR A 119 25.86 17.19 -5.98
N TYR A 120 24.85 17.88 -5.46
CA TYR A 120 23.60 17.25 -5.04
C TYR A 120 22.48 17.61 -6.01
N ASP A 121 21.79 16.59 -6.48
CA ASP A 121 20.48 16.69 -7.11
C ASP A 121 19.48 15.96 -6.21
N ALA A 122 18.56 16.69 -5.60
CA ALA A 122 17.60 16.11 -4.66
C ALA A 122 16.16 16.43 -5.03
N GLU A 123 15.28 15.46 -4.78
CA GLU A 123 13.83 15.57 -4.95
C GLU A 123 13.20 15.43 -3.56
N PHE A 124 12.62 16.51 -3.04
CA PHE A 124 12.02 16.57 -1.71
C PHE A 124 10.49 16.70 -1.81
N THR A 125 9.79 15.89 -1.02
CA THR A 125 8.33 15.98 -0.82
C THR A 125 8.08 16.27 0.65
N ALA A 126 7.40 17.38 0.96
CA ALA A 126 7.11 17.77 2.33
C ALA A 126 6.13 16.82 3.01
N ALA A 127 6.17 16.76 4.34
CA ALA A 127 5.16 16.06 5.13
C ALA A 127 3.74 16.58 4.81
N ARG A 128 2.75 15.72 4.94
CA ARG A 128 1.33 16.05 4.76
C ARG A 128 0.61 16.08 6.09
N PHE A 129 -0.33 17.01 6.22
CA PHE A 129 -1.12 17.24 7.42
C PHE A 129 -2.61 17.29 7.03
N ASN A 130 -3.50 16.88 7.93
CA ASN A 130 -4.94 17.07 7.76
C ASN A 130 -5.38 18.48 8.22
N ASP A 131 -6.66 18.78 8.08
CA ASP A 131 -7.25 20.08 8.44
C ASP A 131 -7.12 20.40 9.95
N ASP A 132 -6.99 19.37 10.81
CA ASP A 132 -6.76 19.52 12.24
C ASP A 132 -5.27 19.77 12.59
N GLY A 133 -4.39 19.85 11.59
CA GLY A 133 -2.95 20.03 11.77
C GLY A 133 -2.21 18.77 12.22
N LYS A 134 -2.83 17.59 12.16
CA LYS A 134 -2.19 16.30 12.46
C LYS A 134 -1.44 15.78 11.24
N LYS A 135 -0.19 15.36 11.43
CA LYS A 135 0.62 14.72 10.37
C LYS A 135 -0.04 13.41 9.90
N ILE A 136 -0.24 13.29 8.60
CA ILE A 136 -0.83 12.12 7.92
C ILE A 136 0.17 11.40 7.00
N ALA A 137 1.28 12.05 6.61
CA ALA A 137 2.38 11.40 5.90
C ALA A 137 3.70 12.11 6.21
N ASN A 138 4.79 11.34 6.33
CA ASN A 138 6.14 11.88 6.55
C ASN A 138 6.71 12.53 5.28
N ALA A 139 7.67 13.44 5.47
CA ALA A 139 8.44 13.97 4.35
C ALA A 139 9.29 12.86 3.71
N ARG A 140 9.62 13.00 2.42
CA ARG A 140 10.42 12.00 1.70
C ARG A 140 11.45 12.66 0.80
N VAL A 141 12.60 12.01 0.61
CA VAL A 141 13.70 12.56 -0.20
C VAL A 141 14.40 11.52 -1.06
N THR A 142 14.69 11.88 -2.30
CA THR A 142 15.62 11.16 -3.19
C THR A 142 16.84 12.04 -3.40
N VAL A 143 18.05 11.51 -3.24
CA VAL A 143 19.30 12.26 -3.39
C VAL A 143 20.24 11.53 -4.34
N ARG A 144 20.77 12.30 -5.30
CA ARG A 144 21.91 11.91 -6.14
C ARG A 144 23.12 12.73 -5.76
N HIS A 145 24.23 12.07 -5.51
CA HIS A 145 25.53 12.70 -5.26
C HIS A 145 26.44 12.45 -6.46
N ASN A 146 26.90 13.52 -7.12
CA ASN A 146 27.72 13.44 -8.33
C ASN A 146 27.04 12.68 -9.49
N GLY A 147 25.71 12.72 -9.53
CA GLY A 147 24.87 12.02 -10.50
C GLY A 147 24.60 10.54 -10.18
N VAL A 148 25.14 10.01 -9.06
CA VAL A 148 24.88 8.65 -8.59
C VAL A 148 23.80 8.68 -7.51
N LEU A 149 22.79 7.82 -7.64
CA LEU A 149 21.71 7.68 -6.66
C LEU A 149 22.26 7.09 -5.36
N ILE A 150 22.15 7.86 -4.26
CA ILE A 150 22.63 7.44 -2.92
C ILE A 150 21.49 7.33 -1.89
N HIS A 151 20.33 7.92 -2.21
CA HIS A 151 19.07 7.76 -1.50
C HIS A 151 17.93 7.72 -2.50
N GLU A 152 17.14 6.66 -2.49
CA GLU A 152 15.93 6.57 -3.31
C GLU A 152 14.70 6.62 -2.40
N ASP A 153 13.94 7.71 -2.51
CA ASP A 153 12.61 7.87 -1.93
C ASP A 153 12.55 7.51 -0.42
N VAL A 154 13.53 8.01 0.32
CA VAL A 154 13.73 7.76 1.75
C VAL A 154 12.71 8.54 2.55
N GLU A 155 11.97 7.85 3.42
CA GLU A 155 11.05 8.47 4.36
C GLU A 155 11.80 9.15 5.52
N LEU A 156 11.32 10.32 5.93
CA LEU A 156 11.91 11.17 6.96
C LEU A 156 10.94 11.27 8.15
N PRO A 157 11.00 10.31 9.10
CA PRO A 157 10.00 10.21 10.17
C PRO A 157 10.05 11.36 11.18
N GLN A 158 11.21 12.00 11.33
CA GLN A 158 11.45 13.14 12.22
C GLN A 158 12.38 14.16 11.58
N ILE A 159 12.35 15.40 12.10
CA ILE A 159 13.36 16.42 11.78
C ILE A 159 14.75 15.93 12.17
N THR A 160 15.77 16.33 11.42
CA THR A 160 17.15 15.98 11.73
C THR A 160 17.66 16.84 12.89
N THR A 161 18.70 16.36 13.58
CA THR A 161 19.26 17.07 14.74
C THR A 161 19.74 18.47 14.34
N ALA A 162 19.56 19.43 15.27
CA ALA A 162 19.93 20.83 15.08
C ALA A 162 19.21 21.55 13.92
N ALA A 163 18.10 21.00 13.42
CA ALA A 163 17.24 21.70 12.46
C ALA A 163 16.75 23.05 13.02
N PRO A 164 16.90 24.17 12.27
CA PRO A 164 16.44 25.48 12.72
C PRO A 164 14.92 25.62 12.77
N ASN A 165 14.18 24.81 12.01
CA ASN A 165 12.72 24.86 11.93
C ASN A 165 12.07 23.57 12.45
N GLN A 166 10.93 23.73 13.12
CA GLN A 166 10.05 22.61 13.44
C GLN A 166 9.31 22.12 12.19
N GLU A 167 8.88 20.86 12.22
CA GLU A 167 8.01 20.29 11.19
C GLU A 167 6.62 20.96 11.22
N SER A 168 6.11 21.39 10.07
CA SER A 168 4.79 22.04 9.95
C SER A 168 4.24 21.91 8.52
N PRO A 169 2.94 22.15 8.29
CA PRO A 169 2.35 22.11 6.94
C PRO A 169 2.88 23.21 6.02
N GLU A 170 3.49 24.26 6.57
CA GLU A 170 3.93 25.42 5.80
C GLU A 170 5.20 25.13 4.98
N PRO A 171 5.33 25.74 3.79
CA PRO A 171 6.57 25.79 3.03
C PRO A 171 7.75 26.32 3.87
N GLY A 172 8.97 25.87 3.57
CA GLY A 172 10.17 26.26 4.30
C GLY A 172 11.35 26.62 3.39
N PRO A 173 12.40 27.26 3.94
CA PRO A 173 13.55 27.71 3.16
C PRO A 173 14.53 26.56 2.85
N ILE A 174 15.45 26.80 1.92
CA ILE A 174 16.71 26.06 1.83
C ILE A 174 17.67 26.66 2.86
N TYR A 175 18.24 25.80 3.71
CA TYR A 175 19.21 26.22 4.73
C TYR A 175 20.53 25.48 4.54
N LEU A 176 21.63 26.24 4.47
CA LEU A 176 23.00 25.75 4.38
C LEU A 176 23.68 26.00 5.71
N GLN A 177 23.95 24.93 6.46
CA GLN A 177 24.41 25.01 7.85
C GLN A 177 25.78 25.70 7.98
N ASP A 178 25.95 26.53 9.01
CA ASP A 178 27.28 26.97 9.46
C ASP A 178 27.76 26.10 10.62
N HIS A 179 28.81 25.32 10.38
CA HIS A 179 29.50 24.54 11.41
C HIS A 179 30.94 25.03 11.62
N GLY A 180 31.24 26.28 11.23
CA GLY A 180 32.57 26.88 11.36
C GLY A 180 33.60 26.38 10.34
N ASN A 181 33.19 25.59 9.35
CA ASN A 181 34.07 25.08 8.29
C ASN A 181 33.83 25.83 6.97
N PRO A 182 34.88 26.20 6.21
CA PRO A 182 34.75 27.04 5.02
C PRO A 182 34.30 26.26 3.77
N VAL A 183 33.12 25.64 3.83
CA VAL A 183 32.44 25.03 2.66
C VAL A 183 31.97 26.15 1.72
N ARG A 184 32.03 25.91 0.41
CA ARG A 184 31.62 26.87 -0.62
C ARG A 184 30.57 26.28 -1.53
N TYR A 185 29.64 27.10 -1.98
CA TYR A 185 28.51 26.72 -2.81
C TYR A 185 28.43 27.56 -4.08
N ARG A 186 27.88 26.98 -5.15
CA ARG A 186 27.53 27.68 -6.40
C ARG A 186 26.43 26.94 -7.14
N ASN A 187 25.90 27.57 -8.19
CA ASN A 187 24.90 26.98 -9.10
C ASN A 187 23.76 26.30 -8.32
N ILE A 188 22.99 27.11 -7.60
CA ILE A 188 21.88 26.64 -6.78
C ILE A 188 20.59 27.06 -7.47
N TRP A 189 19.77 26.08 -7.84
CA TRP A 189 18.44 26.33 -8.37
C TRP A 189 17.44 25.32 -7.82
N VAL A 190 16.21 25.78 -7.62
CA VAL A 190 15.10 25.00 -7.07
C VAL A 190 13.95 25.05 -8.06
N LEU A 191 13.47 23.89 -8.49
CA LEU A 191 12.27 23.75 -9.29
C LEU A 191 11.11 23.34 -8.37
N PRO A 192 10.13 24.23 -8.11
CA PRO A 192 8.93 23.87 -7.39
C PRO A 192 8.22 22.70 -8.07
N ARG A 193 7.74 21.75 -7.27
CA ARG A 193 7.01 20.56 -7.73
C ARG A 193 5.59 20.59 -7.21
N ASP A 194 4.72 19.95 -7.97
CA ASP A 194 3.37 19.60 -7.51
C ASP A 194 3.35 18.09 -7.30
N ALA A 195 3.84 17.66 -6.14
CA ALA A 195 4.00 16.23 -5.85
C ALA A 195 2.66 15.48 -5.87
N GLU A 196 1.54 16.16 -5.57
CA GLU A 196 0.21 15.56 -5.65
C GLU A 196 -0.21 15.33 -7.11
N LYS A 197 0.01 16.31 -7.99
CA LYS A 197 -0.21 16.12 -9.43
C LYS A 197 0.73 15.06 -10.01
N GLU A 198 1.98 15.04 -9.57
CA GLU A 198 2.94 14.01 -9.97
C GLU A 198 2.53 12.61 -9.50
N ALA A 199 1.96 12.46 -8.30
CA ALA A 199 1.43 11.19 -7.81
C ALA A 199 0.16 10.74 -8.54
N ARG A 200 -0.65 11.70 -9.02
CA ARG A 200 -1.87 11.43 -9.78
C ARG A 200 -1.62 11.06 -11.24
N ARG A 201 -0.46 11.42 -11.82
CA ARG A 201 -0.16 11.08 -13.22
C ARG A 201 -0.10 9.57 -13.42
N PRO A 202 -0.42 9.05 -14.62
CA PRO A 202 -0.21 7.64 -14.92
C PRO A 202 1.23 7.20 -14.64
N ALA A 203 1.38 6.18 -13.80
CA ALA A 203 2.68 5.61 -13.48
C ALA A 203 2.99 4.50 -14.49
N ILE A 204 4.04 4.70 -15.28
CA ILE A 204 4.51 3.73 -16.27
C ILE A 204 5.90 3.29 -15.85
N PRO A 205 6.06 2.18 -15.09
CA PRO A 205 7.30 1.85 -14.39
C PRO A 205 8.54 1.81 -15.30
N GLN A 206 8.41 1.28 -16.51
CA GLN A 206 9.52 1.24 -17.47
C GLN A 206 9.87 2.65 -17.97
N PHE A 207 8.90 3.55 -18.13
CA PHE A 207 9.17 4.95 -18.42
C PHE A 207 9.87 5.64 -17.25
N GLU A 208 9.38 5.45 -16.04
CA GLU A 208 9.97 6.02 -14.82
C GLU A 208 11.42 5.59 -14.62
N ARG A 209 11.70 4.31 -14.87
CA ARG A 209 13.02 3.71 -14.66
C ARG A 209 14.06 4.15 -15.69
N PHE A 210 13.67 4.28 -16.95
CA PHE A 210 14.66 4.45 -18.03
C PHE A 210 14.65 5.84 -18.67
N PHE A 211 13.52 6.56 -18.62
CA PHE A 211 13.34 7.78 -19.41
C PHE A 211 12.96 9.01 -18.57
N ALA A 212 12.36 8.85 -17.38
CA ALA A 212 11.89 10.01 -16.60
C ALA A 212 13.01 10.91 -16.04
N SER A 213 14.21 10.39 -15.79
CA SER A 213 15.31 11.12 -15.16
C SER A 213 16.57 11.29 -16.02
N THR A 214 16.53 10.86 -17.28
CA THR A 214 17.69 10.84 -18.18
C THR A 214 17.37 11.68 -19.43
N PRO A 215 18.11 12.77 -19.71
CA PRO A 215 17.90 13.59 -20.92
C PRO A 215 18.18 12.87 -22.25
N SER A 216 18.62 11.60 -22.23
CA SER A 216 18.93 10.83 -23.43
C SER A 216 17.70 10.07 -23.94
N ASP A 217 17.38 10.29 -25.20
CA ASP A 217 16.41 9.52 -26.01
C ASP A 217 14.91 9.70 -25.65
N ASN A 218 14.50 10.96 -25.44
CA ASN A 218 13.09 11.36 -25.24
C ASN A 218 12.13 10.82 -26.32
N ALA A 219 12.62 10.55 -27.54
CA ALA A 219 11.80 9.99 -28.61
C ALA A 219 11.42 8.53 -28.36
N VAL A 220 12.34 7.71 -27.83
CA VAL A 220 12.02 6.34 -27.40
C VAL A 220 11.06 6.38 -26.22
N GLY A 221 11.33 7.21 -25.21
CA GLY A 221 10.44 7.40 -24.07
C GLY A 221 9.02 7.82 -24.48
N GLY A 222 8.89 8.77 -25.40
CA GLY A 222 7.60 9.22 -25.94
C GLY A 222 6.82 8.12 -26.67
N ARG A 223 7.51 7.30 -27.49
CA ARG A 223 6.86 6.12 -28.12
C ARG A 223 6.39 5.10 -27.10
N PHE A 224 7.17 4.90 -26.04
CA PHE A 224 6.80 4.00 -24.95
C PHE A 224 5.52 4.47 -24.25
N LEU A 225 5.42 5.78 -23.94
CA LEU A 225 4.22 6.38 -23.38
C LEU A 225 3.00 6.21 -24.29
N LEU A 226 3.14 6.48 -25.59
CA LEU A 226 2.03 6.34 -26.56
C LEU A 226 1.46 4.91 -26.58
N SER A 227 2.33 3.90 -26.45
CA SER A 227 1.92 2.49 -26.40
C SER A 227 1.25 2.16 -25.07
N GLU A 228 1.86 2.55 -23.94
CA GLU A 228 1.39 2.19 -22.60
C GLU A 228 0.11 2.90 -22.18
N LEU A 229 -0.13 4.10 -22.69
CA LEU A 229 -1.38 4.84 -22.52
C LEU A 229 -2.41 4.50 -23.62
N ASN A 230 -2.08 3.58 -24.52
CA ASN A 230 -2.94 3.10 -25.60
C ASN A 230 -3.52 4.22 -26.48
N CYS A 231 -2.75 5.30 -26.71
CA CYS A 231 -3.24 6.50 -27.40
C CYS A 231 -3.76 6.20 -28.82
N ALA A 232 -3.12 5.24 -29.50
CA ALA A 232 -3.46 4.84 -30.85
C ALA A 232 -4.80 4.08 -30.98
N ALA A 233 -5.44 3.70 -29.86
CA ALA A 233 -6.77 3.08 -29.89
C ALA A 233 -7.86 4.08 -30.30
N CYS A 234 -7.66 5.37 -30.03
CA CYS A 234 -8.61 6.43 -30.38
C CYS A 234 -8.05 7.43 -31.40
N HIS A 235 -6.73 7.63 -31.44
CA HIS A 235 -6.08 8.58 -32.34
C HIS A 235 -5.39 7.88 -33.50
N ALA A 236 -5.55 8.41 -34.72
CA ALA A 236 -4.82 7.93 -35.89
C ALA A 236 -3.31 8.11 -35.68
N ALA A 237 -2.54 7.03 -35.85
CA ALA A 237 -1.09 7.03 -35.69
C ALA A 237 -0.43 6.31 -36.87
N THR A 238 0.75 6.78 -37.28
CA THR A 238 1.57 6.07 -38.28
C THR A 238 2.18 4.81 -37.65
N PRO A 239 2.58 3.80 -38.45
CA PRO A 239 3.26 2.60 -37.94
C PRO A 239 4.51 2.88 -37.09
N ARG A 240 5.13 4.06 -37.29
CA ARG A 240 6.29 4.54 -36.52
C ARG A 240 5.95 4.96 -35.08
N LEU A 241 4.68 5.30 -34.82
CA LEU A 241 4.16 5.78 -33.54
C LEU A 241 3.25 4.77 -32.84
N THR A 242 2.85 3.70 -33.53
CA THR A 242 2.07 2.59 -32.94
C THR A 242 3.00 1.58 -32.28
N GLY A 243 2.87 1.40 -30.96
CA GLY A 243 3.46 0.28 -30.23
C GLY A 243 2.54 -0.94 -30.18
N VAL A 244 2.86 -1.89 -29.30
CA VAL A 244 2.00 -3.08 -29.07
C VAL A 244 0.71 -2.60 -28.37
N PRO A 245 -0.49 -2.92 -28.91
CA PRO A 245 -1.75 -2.56 -28.28
C PRO A 245 -1.83 -3.07 -26.84
N ARG A 246 -2.34 -2.24 -25.93
CA ARG A 246 -2.52 -2.58 -24.52
C ARG A 246 -4.02 -2.65 -24.24
N PRO A 247 -4.69 -3.81 -24.47
CA PRO A 247 -6.13 -3.93 -24.25
C PRO A 247 -6.52 -3.58 -22.81
N ALA A 248 -7.69 -2.97 -22.66
CA ALA A 248 -8.27 -2.63 -21.36
C ALA A 248 -8.59 -3.90 -20.54
N PRO A 249 -8.77 -3.78 -19.20
CA PRO A 249 -9.24 -4.88 -18.36
C PRO A 249 -10.58 -5.43 -18.85
N ILE A 250 -10.76 -6.74 -18.74
CA ILE A 250 -12.02 -7.41 -19.05
C ILE A 250 -13.05 -7.04 -17.97
N LEU A 251 -14.24 -6.63 -18.39
CA LEU A 251 -15.33 -6.18 -17.51
C LEU A 251 -16.42 -7.25 -17.31
N ASP A 252 -16.36 -8.36 -18.05
CA ASP A 252 -17.24 -9.50 -17.82
C ASP A 252 -17.16 -9.94 -16.35
N ASP A 253 -18.33 -10.19 -15.74
CA ASP A 253 -18.48 -10.61 -14.35
C ASP A 253 -17.72 -9.75 -13.32
N VAL A 254 -17.47 -8.46 -13.60
CA VAL A 254 -16.73 -7.57 -12.69
C VAL A 254 -17.43 -7.43 -11.33
N GLY A 255 -18.74 -7.61 -11.27
CA GLY A 255 -19.52 -7.64 -10.02
C GLY A 255 -19.11 -8.78 -9.08
N GLN A 256 -18.48 -9.84 -9.58
CA GLN A 256 -17.91 -10.92 -8.75
C GLN A 256 -16.50 -10.60 -8.23
N ARG A 257 -15.88 -9.53 -8.76
CA ARG A 257 -14.45 -9.26 -8.59
C ARG A 257 -14.13 -7.98 -7.83
N VAL A 258 -15.03 -7.01 -7.81
CA VAL A 258 -14.73 -5.67 -7.27
C VAL A 258 -15.91 -5.13 -6.47
N HIS A 259 -15.62 -4.50 -5.32
CA HIS A 259 -16.63 -3.82 -4.52
C HIS A 259 -17.32 -2.70 -5.33
N PRO A 260 -18.67 -2.65 -5.34
CA PRO A 260 -19.40 -1.63 -6.07
C PRO A 260 -19.08 -0.19 -5.65
N GLU A 261 -18.85 0.03 -4.36
CA GLU A 261 -18.50 1.33 -3.78
C GLU A 261 -17.16 1.83 -4.33
N TRP A 262 -16.19 0.91 -4.49
CA TRP A 262 -14.91 1.23 -5.13
C TRP A 262 -15.08 1.57 -6.61
N LEU A 263 -15.99 0.89 -7.33
CA LEU A 263 -16.30 1.24 -8.72
C LEU A 263 -16.87 2.66 -8.83
N VAL A 264 -17.74 3.08 -7.91
CA VAL A 264 -18.27 4.45 -7.87
C VAL A 264 -17.13 5.46 -7.71
N SER A 265 -16.27 5.27 -6.71
CA SER A 265 -15.12 6.16 -6.45
C SER A 265 -14.17 6.19 -7.64
N TYR A 266 -13.81 5.01 -8.15
CA TYR A 266 -12.84 4.86 -9.23
C TYR A 266 -13.33 5.44 -10.55
N LEU A 267 -14.63 5.33 -10.88
CA LEU A 267 -15.20 5.94 -12.08
C LEU A 267 -15.38 7.47 -11.92
N THR A 268 -15.60 7.94 -10.70
CA THR A 268 -15.75 9.38 -10.40
C THR A 268 -14.41 10.12 -10.50
N ASP A 269 -13.35 9.55 -9.93
CA ASP A 269 -11.99 10.08 -10.00
C ASP A 269 -10.96 8.93 -9.94
N PRO A 270 -10.55 8.39 -11.10
CA PRO A 270 -9.65 7.25 -11.15
C PRO A 270 -8.29 7.52 -10.50
N HIS A 271 -7.76 8.74 -10.67
CA HIS A 271 -6.41 9.10 -10.24
C HIS A 271 -6.34 9.46 -8.75
N ALA A 272 -7.44 9.95 -8.17
CA ALA A 272 -7.56 10.08 -6.72
C ALA A 272 -7.78 8.71 -6.04
N THR A 273 -8.63 7.86 -6.63
CA THR A 273 -8.96 6.54 -6.06
C THR A 273 -7.78 5.55 -6.18
N LYS A 274 -7.05 5.61 -7.29
CA LYS A 274 -5.85 4.81 -7.51
C LYS A 274 -4.75 5.67 -8.14
N PRO A 275 -3.91 6.32 -7.32
CA PRO A 275 -2.74 7.04 -7.80
C PRO A 275 -1.87 6.17 -8.71
N GLY A 276 -1.33 6.78 -9.77
CA GLY A 276 -0.55 6.06 -10.78
C GLY A 276 -1.37 5.21 -11.78
N THR A 277 -2.70 5.20 -11.72
CA THR A 277 -3.50 4.43 -12.71
C THR A 277 -3.33 4.95 -14.13
N VAL A 278 -3.39 4.04 -15.11
CA VAL A 278 -3.43 4.36 -16.55
C VAL A 278 -4.85 4.59 -17.07
N MET A 279 -5.88 4.43 -16.22
CA MET A 279 -7.26 4.71 -16.57
C MET A 279 -7.44 6.22 -16.77
N PRO A 280 -7.88 6.67 -17.95
CA PRO A 280 -8.19 8.08 -18.16
C PRO A 280 -9.43 8.49 -17.35
N ASP A 281 -9.46 9.76 -16.93
CA ASP A 281 -10.63 10.38 -16.30
C ASP A 281 -11.66 10.77 -17.37
N LEU A 282 -12.44 9.77 -17.81
CA LEU A 282 -13.42 9.91 -18.89
C LEU A 282 -14.57 10.88 -18.55
N LEU A 283 -14.91 11.03 -17.27
CA LEU A 283 -16.06 11.83 -16.82
C LEU A 283 -15.67 13.25 -16.41
N ARG A 284 -14.39 13.63 -16.52
CA ARG A 284 -13.90 14.96 -16.11
C ARG A 284 -14.60 16.15 -16.76
N HIS A 285 -15.12 15.95 -17.96
CA HIS A 285 -15.82 16.98 -18.73
C HIS A 285 -17.22 17.30 -18.18
N LEU A 286 -17.76 16.44 -17.31
CA LEU A 286 -19.08 16.62 -16.70
C LEU A 286 -18.99 17.47 -15.42
N PRO A 287 -20.03 18.24 -15.08
CA PRO A 287 -20.18 18.86 -13.76
C PRO A 287 -20.12 17.81 -12.64
N GLU A 288 -19.62 18.20 -11.46
CA GLU A 288 -19.34 17.26 -10.37
C GLU A 288 -20.55 16.40 -9.97
N ALA A 289 -21.74 17.01 -9.85
CA ALA A 289 -22.96 16.30 -9.49
C ALA A 289 -23.37 15.28 -10.55
N GLU A 290 -23.25 15.64 -11.83
CA GLU A 290 -23.56 14.75 -12.95
C GLU A 290 -22.56 13.60 -13.02
N ARG A 291 -21.26 13.90 -12.87
CA ARG A 291 -20.18 12.92 -12.81
C ARG A 291 -20.44 11.84 -11.74
N LYS A 292 -20.77 12.24 -10.51
CA LYS A 292 -21.12 11.30 -9.43
C LYS A 292 -22.34 10.45 -9.78
N SER A 293 -23.38 11.06 -10.34
CA SER A 293 -24.61 10.34 -10.72
C SER A 293 -24.39 9.34 -11.86
N THR A 294 -23.52 9.66 -12.83
CA THR A 294 -23.15 8.82 -13.96
C THR A 294 -22.27 7.67 -13.50
N ALA A 295 -21.24 7.95 -12.69
CA ALA A 295 -20.39 6.92 -12.08
C ALA A 295 -21.22 5.94 -11.23
N LEU A 296 -22.20 6.44 -10.47
CA LEU A 296 -23.10 5.60 -9.69
C LEU A 296 -23.93 4.66 -10.58
N ALA A 297 -24.54 5.17 -11.66
CA ALA A 297 -25.32 4.36 -12.58
C ALA A 297 -24.46 3.27 -13.25
N LEU A 298 -23.26 3.64 -13.73
CA LEU A 298 -22.29 2.69 -14.29
C LEU A 298 -21.89 1.62 -13.27
N ALA A 299 -21.61 2.00 -12.03
CA ALA A 299 -21.27 1.06 -10.97
C ALA A 299 -22.41 0.09 -10.66
N HIS A 300 -23.68 0.53 -10.65
CA HIS A 300 -24.83 -0.36 -10.54
C HIS A 300 -24.91 -1.36 -11.69
N PHE A 301 -24.71 -0.91 -12.93
CA PHE A 301 -24.69 -1.81 -14.08
C PHE A 301 -23.56 -2.83 -13.98
N LEU A 302 -22.34 -2.39 -13.69
CA LEU A 302 -21.18 -3.28 -13.53
C LEU A 302 -21.36 -4.26 -12.36
N ALA A 303 -21.87 -3.80 -11.21
CA ALA A 303 -22.18 -4.65 -10.07
C ALA A 303 -23.29 -5.67 -10.36
N SER A 304 -24.19 -5.39 -11.32
CA SER A 304 -25.23 -6.35 -11.71
C SER A 304 -24.72 -7.56 -12.51
N THR A 305 -23.45 -7.55 -12.93
CA THR A 305 -22.84 -8.66 -13.70
C THR A 305 -22.50 -9.88 -12.85
N GLY A 306 -22.59 -9.80 -11.52
CA GLY A 306 -22.46 -10.96 -10.65
C GLY A 306 -22.42 -10.59 -9.17
N THR A 307 -22.21 -11.58 -8.31
CA THR A 307 -22.23 -11.39 -6.86
C THR A 307 -20.82 -11.56 -6.30
N LEU A 308 -20.33 -10.55 -5.59
CA LEU A 308 -19.06 -10.60 -4.88
C LEU A 308 -19.17 -11.57 -3.69
N VAL A 309 -18.22 -12.49 -3.59
CA VAL A 309 -18.13 -13.41 -2.46
C VAL A 309 -17.32 -12.77 -1.36
N GLU A 310 -17.92 -12.68 -0.18
CA GLU A 310 -17.28 -12.17 1.02
C GLU A 310 -16.71 -13.30 1.86
N ARG A 311 -15.47 -13.13 2.33
CA ARG A 311 -14.78 -14.08 3.22
C ARG A 311 -14.18 -13.33 4.41
N GLY A 312 -14.18 -13.96 5.58
CA GLY A 312 -13.47 -13.44 6.76
C GLY A 312 -11.96 -13.63 6.61
N SER A 313 -11.16 -12.79 7.29
CA SER A 313 -9.71 -12.99 7.31
C SER A 313 -9.32 -14.17 8.21
N ASP A 314 -8.32 -14.93 7.80
CA ASP A 314 -7.67 -15.96 8.60
C ASP A 314 -6.23 -15.48 8.98
N PRO A 315 -5.95 -15.24 10.27
CA PRO A 315 -4.62 -14.81 10.73
C PRO A 315 -3.48 -15.77 10.37
N GLN A 316 -3.71 -17.08 10.40
CA GLN A 316 -2.68 -18.06 10.05
C GLN A 316 -2.39 -18.04 8.55
N SER A 317 -3.44 -17.95 7.73
CA SER A 317 -3.31 -17.71 6.28
C SER A 317 -2.56 -16.41 5.98
N ALA A 318 -2.81 -15.34 6.74
CA ALA A 318 -2.10 -14.08 6.58
C ALA A 318 -0.60 -14.19 6.94
N GLU A 319 -0.23 -14.95 7.98
CA GLU A 319 1.16 -15.19 8.33
C GLU A 319 1.90 -15.99 7.24
N ARG A 320 1.27 -17.05 6.71
CA ARG A 320 1.83 -17.81 5.58
C ARG A 320 1.95 -16.94 4.34
N GLY A 321 0.93 -16.14 4.04
CA GLY A 321 0.92 -15.19 2.93
C GLY A 321 2.03 -14.15 3.03
N GLN A 322 2.36 -13.67 4.24
CA GLN A 322 3.46 -12.73 4.46
C GLN A 322 4.81 -13.35 4.06
N LYS A 323 5.07 -14.59 4.49
CA LYS A 323 6.30 -15.32 4.14
C LYS A 323 6.35 -15.56 2.64
N LEU A 324 5.25 -16.07 2.09
CA LEU A 324 5.13 -16.39 0.67
C LEU A 324 5.34 -15.16 -0.23
N PHE A 325 4.84 -13.98 0.16
CA PHE A 325 5.01 -12.73 -0.59
C PHE A 325 6.48 -12.40 -0.87
N HIS A 326 7.37 -12.74 0.06
CA HIS A 326 8.81 -12.55 -0.10
C HIS A 326 9.43 -13.68 -0.91
N GLU A 327 9.04 -14.93 -0.64
CA GLU A 327 9.60 -16.14 -1.27
C GLU A 327 9.32 -16.22 -2.78
N ILE A 328 8.11 -15.86 -3.22
CA ILE A 328 7.74 -15.93 -4.65
C ILE A 328 8.08 -14.64 -5.42
N GLY A 329 8.72 -13.67 -4.77
CA GLY A 329 9.25 -12.47 -5.41
C GLY A 329 8.23 -11.35 -5.66
N CYS A 330 7.09 -11.31 -4.96
CA CYS A 330 6.14 -10.19 -5.08
C CYS A 330 6.81 -8.84 -4.73
N VAL A 331 7.76 -8.87 -3.78
CA VAL A 331 8.64 -7.75 -3.40
C VAL A 331 9.50 -7.21 -4.53
N ALA A 332 9.60 -7.86 -5.69
CA ALA A 332 10.32 -7.27 -6.83
C ALA A 332 9.58 -6.09 -7.47
N CYS A 333 8.24 -6.03 -7.29
CA CYS A 333 7.37 -5.03 -7.92
C CYS A 333 6.41 -4.34 -6.95
N HIS A 334 6.06 -4.98 -5.83
CA HIS A 334 5.11 -4.46 -4.85
C HIS A 334 5.78 -4.28 -3.50
N ALA A 335 5.57 -3.12 -2.86
CA ALA A 335 6.03 -2.93 -1.49
C ALA A 335 5.29 -3.90 -0.55
N PRO A 336 5.99 -4.53 0.42
CA PRO A 336 5.33 -5.34 1.43
C PRO A 336 4.45 -4.46 2.32
N ARG A 337 3.41 -5.04 2.93
CA ARG A 337 2.54 -4.31 3.88
C ARG A 337 3.27 -3.93 5.17
N ILE A 338 4.27 -4.71 5.55
CA ILE A 338 5.06 -4.54 6.78
C ILE A 338 6.53 -4.65 6.38
N GLY A 339 7.34 -3.65 6.72
CA GLY A 339 8.78 -3.63 6.46
C GLY A 339 9.22 -2.54 5.47
N ALA A 340 10.42 -2.70 4.91
CA ALA A 340 11.02 -1.72 4.01
C ALA A 340 10.23 -1.59 2.70
N SER A 341 9.97 -0.35 2.27
CA SER A 341 9.30 -0.05 1.01
C SER A 341 10.24 -0.27 -0.19
N LEU A 342 9.66 -0.66 -1.32
CA LEU A 342 10.39 -0.58 -2.58
C LEU A 342 10.55 0.87 -2.99
N PRO A 343 11.64 1.21 -3.71
CA PRO A 343 11.75 2.52 -4.30
C PRO A 343 10.59 2.82 -5.25
N ALA A 344 10.07 4.06 -5.23
CA ALA A 344 8.91 4.47 -6.03
C ALA A 344 9.03 4.16 -7.53
N LYS A 345 10.25 4.17 -8.10
CA LYS A 345 10.46 3.90 -9.53
C LYS A 345 10.27 2.44 -9.92
N SER A 346 10.38 1.52 -8.96
CA SER A 346 10.14 0.08 -9.15
C SER A 346 8.80 -0.40 -8.59
N ALA A 347 8.17 0.40 -7.72
CA ALA A 347 6.96 0.02 -7.02
C ALA A 347 5.70 0.26 -7.86
N VAL A 348 4.84 -0.75 -7.95
CA VAL A 348 3.45 -0.58 -8.36
C VAL A 348 2.60 -0.46 -7.09
N PRO A 349 2.08 0.74 -6.76
CA PRO A 349 1.30 0.92 -5.54
C PRO A 349 0.03 0.06 -5.59
N LEU A 350 -0.17 -0.71 -4.52
CA LEU A 350 -1.35 -1.56 -4.35
C LEU A 350 -2.57 -0.74 -3.87
N GLY A 351 -2.32 0.30 -3.06
CA GLY A 351 -3.37 1.06 -2.37
C GLY A 351 -4.06 0.23 -1.29
N GLU A 352 -5.20 0.71 -0.80
CA GLU A 352 -6.07 -0.04 0.12
C GLU A 352 -6.84 -1.13 -0.66
N LEU A 353 -6.28 -2.33 -0.72
CA LEU A 353 -6.88 -3.43 -1.48
C LEU A 353 -8.23 -3.89 -0.92
N ALA A 354 -8.44 -3.72 0.39
CA ALA A 354 -9.70 -4.07 1.07
C ALA A 354 -10.90 -3.25 0.57
N ASP A 355 -10.67 -2.01 0.12
CA ASP A 355 -11.73 -1.20 -0.48
C ASP A 355 -12.16 -1.78 -1.82
N LYS A 356 -11.23 -2.41 -2.55
CA LYS A 356 -11.44 -2.85 -3.93
C LYS A 356 -11.87 -4.31 -4.04
N TYR A 357 -11.23 -5.19 -3.30
CA TYR A 357 -11.38 -6.63 -3.41
C TYR A 357 -11.80 -7.24 -2.07
N SER A 358 -12.68 -8.24 -2.14
CA SER A 358 -12.81 -9.22 -1.07
C SER A 358 -11.64 -10.21 -1.08
N ILE A 359 -11.42 -10.94 0.02
CA ILE A 359 -10.36 -11.98 0.09
C ILE A 359 -10.56 -13.04 -1.00
N ALA A 360 -11.80 -13.50 -1.21
CA ALA A 360 -12.09 -14.49 -2.23
C ALA A 360 -11.81 -13.97 -3.66
N SER A 361 -12.25 -12.75 -3.97
CA SER A 361 -12.03 -12.16 -5.30
C SER A 361 -10.56 -11.82 -5.56
N LEU A 362 -9.81 -11.38 -4.54
CA LEU A 362 -8.37 -11.17 -4.67
C LEU A 362 -7.63 -12.50 -4.89
N ALA A 363 -7.98 -13.56 -4.17
CA ALA A 363 -7.37 -14.88 -4.37
C ALA A 363 -7.55 -15.36 -5.82
N VAL A 364 -8.77 -15.28 -6.36
CA VAL A 364 -9.06 -15.61 -7.78
C VAL A 364 -8.23 -14.75 -8.73
N PHE A 365 -8.08 -13.45 -8.45
CA PHE A 365 -7.23 -12.58 -9.26
C PHE A 365 -5.75 -12.99 -9.19
N LEU A 366 -5.23 -13.39 -8.04
CA LEU A 366 -3.84 -13.80 -7.86
C LEU A 366 -3.51 -15.13 -8.53
N GLU A 367 -4.47 -16.04 -8.63
CA GLU A 367 -4.32 -17.31 -9.37
C GLU A 367 -4.07 -17.09 -10.86
N ASN A 368 -4.76 -16.10 -11.47
CA ASN A 368 -4.58 -15.77 -12.88
C ASN A 368 -4.82 -14.28 -13.19
N PRO A 369 -3.83 -13.40 -12.90
CA PRO A 369 -3.98 -11.97 -13.08
C PRO A 369 -4.24 -11.57 -14.55
N GLN A 370 -3.67 -12.32 -15.48
CA GLN A 370 -3.76 -12.06 -16.92
C GLN A 370 -5.13 -12.38 -17.51
N HIS A 371 -5.93 -13.24 -16.86
CA HIS A 371 -7.31 -13.48 -17.29
C HIS A 371 -8.16 -12.21 -17.16
N ALA A 372 -8.09 -11.51 -16.04
CA ALA A 372 -8.80 -10.24 -15.85
C ALA A 372 -8.12 -9.06 -16.57
N ARG A 373 -6.80 -9.14 -16.78
CA ARG A 373 -5.98 -8.09 -17.39
C ARG A 373 -5.02 -8.70 -18.42
N PRO A 374 -5.45 -8.91 -19.68
CA PRO A 374 -4.59 -9.50 -20.71
C PRO A 374 -3.32 -8.68 -21.00
N ALA A 375 -3.40 -7.34 -20.87
CA ALA A 375 -2.25 -6.43 -20.94
C ALA A 375 -1.52 -6.27 -19.59
N GLY A 376 -1.92 -6.99 -18.54
CA GLY A 376 -1.30 -6.96 -17.23
C GLY A 376 0.16 -7.44 -17.30
N ARG A 377 1.03 -6.81 -16.52
CA ARG A 377 2.43 -7.24 -16.36
C ARG A 377 2.64 -8.22 -15.22
N MET A 378 1.64 -8.38 -14.35
CA MET A 378 1.73 -9.28 -13.19
C MET A 378 1.72 -10.72 -13.70
N PRO A 379 2.79 -11.50 -13.48
CA PRO A 379 2.80 -12.91 -13.82
C PRO A 379 1.95 -13.72 -12.84
N ARG A 380 1.60 -14.94 -13.22
CA ARG A 380 1.11 -15.95 -12.27
C ARG A 380 2.30 -16.46 -11.46
N LEU A 381 2.33 -16.14 -10.16
CA LEU A 381 3.40 -16.54 -9.24
C LEU A 381 2.99 -17.67 -8.29
N VAL A 382 1.69 -17.78 -7.99
CA VAL A 382 1.15 -18.83 -7.11
C VAL A 382 0.98 -20.16 -7.85
N GLN A 383 1.23 -21.24 -7.14
CA GLN A 383 1.15 -22.60 -7.68
C GLN A 383 -0.26 -23.19 -7.54
N ASN A 384 -0.96 -22.85 -6.46
CA ASN A 384 -2.27 -23.42 -6.11
C ASN A 384 -3.18 -22.37 -5.44
N SER A 385 -4.45 -22.75 -5.22
CA SER A 385 -5.47 -21.89 -4.62
C SER A 385 -5.21 -21.52 -3.16
N GLN A 386 -4.53 -22.39 -2.41
CA GLN A 386 -4.19 -22.11 -1.01
C GLN A 386 -3.17 -20.99 -0.90
N GLU A 387 -2.12 -21.02 -1.73
CA GLU A 387 -1.14 -19.93 -1.82
C GLU A 387 -1.78 -18.59 -2.20
N ALA A 388 -2.71 -18.62 -3.17
CA ALA A 388 -3.45 -17.43 -3.58
C ALA A 388 -4.31 -16.86 -2.45
N LEU A 389 -4.97 -17.74 -1.69
CA LEU A 389 -5.78 -17.37 -0.53
C LEU A 389 -4.93 -16.82 0.61
N ASP A 390 -3.80 -17.46 0.92
CA ASP A 390 -2.85 -17.00 1.94
C ASP A 390 -2.33 -15.59 1.61
N LEU A 391 -1.92 -15.35 0.36
CA LEU A 391 -1.53 -14.02 -0.11
C LEU A 391 -2.67 -13.01 -0.06
N ALA A 392 -3.89 -13.39 -0.44
CA ALA A 392 -5.04 -12.50 -0.37
C ALA A 392 -5.34 -12.08 1.08
N ASN A 393 -5.26 -13.03 2.02
CA ASN A 393 -5.38 -12.76 3.46
C ASN A 393 -4.28 -11.82 3.96
N TYR A 394 -3.03 -12.01 3.52
CA TYR A 394 -1.94 -11.10 3.85
C TYR A 394 -2.17 -9.70 3.26
N LEU A 395 -2.55 -9.59 1.99
CA LEU A 395 -2.60 -8.36 1.20
C LEU A 395 -3.79 -7.45 1.51
N ILE A 396 -4.98 -8.02 1.69
CA ILE A 396 -6.12 -7.27 2.27
C ILE A 396 -5.88 -7.07 3.76
N GLY A 397 -5.16 -8.01 4.36
CA GLY A 397 -4.91 -8.07 5.77
C GLY A 397 -6.07 -8.65 6.52
N ALA A 398 -5.73 -9.13 7.71
CA ALA A 398 -6.49 -8.66 8.83
C ALA A 398 -6.59 -7.11 8.70
N ILE A 399 -7.76 -6.60 8.30
CA ILE A 399 -8.43 -5.57 9.11
C ILE A 399 -8.26 -6.04 10.56
N ASP A 400 -8.20 -5.21 11.58
CA ASP A 400 -8.30 -5.75 12.93
C ASP A 400 -9.57 -6.65 13.03
N VAL A 401 -9.42 -7.99 12.89
CA VAL A 401 -10.49 -9.00 12.82
C VAL A 401 -10.27 -10.03 13.93
N THR A 402 -9.86 -9.55 15.09
CA THR A 402 -10.89 -9.64 16.11
C THR A 402 -12.06 -8.84 15.55
N PRO A 403 -13.25 -9.41 15.24
CA PRO A 403 -14.46 -8.62 15.37
C PRO A 403 -14.22 -7.75 16.60
N LYS A 404 -14.28 -6.42 16.45
CA LYS A 404 -14.07 -5.53 17.60
C LYS A 404 -14.90 -5.99 18.80
N ASN A 405 -15.96 -6.77 18.53
CA ASN A 405 -16.74 -7.57 19.47
C ASN A 405 -16.77 -9.06 19.05
N PRO A 406 -16.35 -10.02 19.89
CA PRO A 406 -16.39 -11.46 19.61
C PRO A 406 -17.74 -11.95 19.03
N ASN A 407 -17.70 -12.91 18.10
CA ASN A 407 -18.90 -13.45 17.44
C ASN A 407 -19.28 -14.87 17.91
N MET A 408 -18.43 -15.54 18.67
CA MET A 408 -18.72 -16.87 19.21
C MET A 408 -17.97 -17.10 20.52
N LYS A 409 -18.46 -18.04 21.33
CA LYS A 409 -17.75 -18.56 22.49
C LYS A 409 -16.86 -19.70 22.04
N PHE A 410 -15.72 -19.85 22.71
CA PHE A 410 -14.90 -21.05 22.55
C PHE A 410 -14.65 -21.72 23.90
N THR A 411 -14.50 -23.03 23.86
CA THR A 411 -13.97 -23.84 24.95
C THR A 411 -12.86 -24.72 24.40
N ALA A 412 -11.67 -24.63 24.99
CA ALA A 412 -10.51 -25.44 24.64
C ALA A 412 -10.33 -26.60 25.61
N PHE A 413 -9.91 -27.73 25.07
CA PHE A 413 -9.67 -28.98 25.77
C PHE A 413 -8.32 -29.55 25.36
N HIS A 414 -7.66 -30.22 26.30
CA HIS A 414 -6.39 -30.89 26.06
C HIS A 414 -6.58 -32.38 26.26
N GLY A 415 -6.30 -33.16 25.22
CA GLY A 415 -6.31 -34.62 25.26
C GLY A 415 -5.92 -35.20 23.90
N SER A 416 -5.67 -36.50 23.85
CA SER A 416 -5.34 -37.21 22.63
C SER A 416 -6.55 -38.06 22.26
N TRP A 417 -7.17 -37.76 21.12
CA TRP A 417 -8.37 -38.45 20.66
C TRP A 417 -8.26 -38.69 19.16
N ASP A 418 -8.49 -39.91 18.71
CA ASP A 418 -8.57 -40.26 17.29
C ASP A 418 -9.91 -39.84 16.66
N ARG A 419 -10.84 -39.34 17.47
CA ARG A 419 -12.16 -38.81 17.11
C ARG A 419 -12.57 -37.66 18.02
N VAL A 420 -13.49 -36.82 17.57
CA VAL A 420 -14.06 -35.72 18.36
C VAL A 420 -14.75 -36.31 19.60
N PRO A 421 -14.25 -36.03 20.82
CA PRO A 421 -14.81 -36.63 22.03
C PRO A 421 -16.07 -35.88 22.48
N ASP A 422 -16.80 -36.47 23.43
CA ASP A 422 -17.85 -35.72 24.12
C ASP A 422 -17.23 -34.69 25.08
N PHE A 423 -17.11 -33.45 24.59
CA PHE A 423 -16.59 -32.33 25.37
C PHE A 423 -17.42 -31.96 26.59
N SER A 424 -18.64 -32.49 26.77
CA SER A 424 -19.41 -32.29 28.00
C SER A 424 -18.83 -33.08 29.19
N GLU A 425 -18.10 -34.16 28.93
CA GLU A 425 -17.48 -35.02 29.96
C GLU A 425 -16.02 -34.62 30.25
N ILE A 426 -15.45 -33.70 29.47
CA ILE A 426 -14.04 -33.31 29.57
C ILE A 426 -13.91 -31.97 30.29
N LYS A 427 -12.96 -31.91 31.23
CA LYS A 427 -12.64 -30.65 31.91
C LYS A 427 -11.98 -29.68 30.92
N PRO A 428 -12.53 -28.47 30.72
CA PRO A 428 -11.95 -27.48 29.83
C PRO A 428 -10.67 -26.88 30.42
N VAL A 429 -9.71 -26.56 29.55
CA VAL A 429 -8.48 -25.86 29.93
C VAL A 429 -8.60 -24.35 29.79
N LYS A 430 -9.42 -23.88 28.84
CA LYS A 430 -9.65 -22.45 28.62
C LYS A 430 -11.07 -22.24 28.09
N ARG A 431 -11.70 -21.14 28.51
CA ARG A 431 -12.96 -20.64 27.97
C ARG A 431 -12.79 -19.18 27.62
N GLY A 432 -13.48 -18.73 26.59
CA GLY A 432 -13.47 -17.34 26.22
C GLY A 432 -14.42 -17.05 25.07
N GLN A 433 -14.19 -15.91 24.44
CA GLN A 433 -14.89 -15.50 23.24
C GLN A 433 -13.86 -15.32 22.13
N THR A 434 -14.29 -15.55 20.91
CA THR A 434 -13.42 -15.49 19.73
C THR A 434 -14.13 -14.87 18.53
N ALA A 435 -13.28 -14.63 17.57
CA ALA A 435 -13.38 -14.03 16.27
C ALA A 435 -13.30 -15.12 15.20
N GLY A 436 -14.37 -15.90 15.02
CA GLY A 436 -14.32 -17.08 14.16
C GLY A 436 -13.42 -18.20 14.69
N PHE A 437 -13.01 -19.09 13.78
CA PHE A 437 -12.36 -20.36 14.08
C PHE A 437 -10.83 -20.23 14.22
N ASP A 438 -10.36 -19.80 15.39
CA ASP A 438 -8.93 -19.69 15.70
C ASP A 438 -8.40 -20.94 16.43
N MET A 439 -7.52 -21.70 15.78
CA MET A 439 -6.90 -22.89 16.36
C MET A 439 -5.85 -22.56 17.43
N GLY A 440 -5.25 -21.36 17.38
CA GLY A 440 -4.26 -20.89 18.34
C GLY A 440 -4.81 -20.79 19.78
N LEU A 441 -6.14 -20.71 19.92
CA LEU A 441 -6.84 -20.69 21.20
C LEU A 441 -6.61 -21.96 22.04
N ALA A 442 -6.24 -23.07 21.41
CA ALA A 442 -5.88 -24.30 22.09
C ALA A 442 -4.58 -24.18 22.89
N GLY A 443 -3.69 -23.24 22.55
CA GLY A 443 -2.42 -23.02 23.22
C GLY A 443 -1.38 -24.14 23.01
N ARG A 444 -1.61 -25.06 22.08
CA ARG A 444 -0.66 -26.10 21.64
C ARG A 444 -0.96 -26.55 20.21
N GLY A 445 0.05 -27.08 19.52
CA GLY A 445 -0.08 -27.47 18.11
C GLY A 445 -0.77 -28.82 17.86
N ASN A 446 -0.76 -29.73 18.84
CA ASN A 446 -1.24 -31.10 18.67
C ASN A 446 -2.06 -31.56 19.88
N ASN A 447 -2.83 -32.64 19.71
CA ASN A 447 -3.64 -33.27 20.74
C ASN A 447 -4.57 -32.26 21.42
N PHE A 448 -5.45 -31.55 20.73
CA PHE A 448 -6.34 -30.61 21.39
C PHE A 448 -7.75 -30.67 20.83
N GLY A 449 -8.69 -30.12 21.58
CA GLY A 449 -10.08 -30.00 21.17
C GLY A 449 -10.56 -28.57 21.31
N LEU A 450 -11.38 -28.13 20.37
CA LEU A 450 -12.04 -26.82 20.42
C LEU A 450 -13.53 -27.01 20.16
N ARG A 451 -14.34 -26.43 21.04
CA ARG A 451 -15.78 -26.24 20.83
C ARG A 451 -16.05 -24.77 20.58
N PHE A 452 -16.68 -24.45 19.45
CA PHE A 452 -17.14 -23.12 19.08
C PHE A 452 -18.66 -23.07 19.13
N GLU A 453 -19.22 -22.04 19.75
CA GLU A 453 -20.67 -21.88 19.94
C GLU A 453 -21.10 -20.44 19.64
N GLY A 454 -22.13 -20.28 18.81
CA GLY A 454 -22.69 -18.97 18.44
C GLY A 454 -24.08 -19.08 17.82
N PHE A 455 -24.54 -18.00 17.20
CA PHE A 455 -25.86 -17.90 16.58
C PHE A 455 -25.74 -17.49 15.12
N LEU A 456 -26.12 -18.40 14.21
CA LEU A 456 -26.17 -18.17 12.77
C LEU A 456 -27.45 -17.40 12.39
N LYS A 457 -27.31 -16.22 11.80
CA LYS A 457 -28.42 -15.43 11.26
C LYS A 457 -28.76 -15.87 9.84
N ILE A 458 -30.04 -16.15 9.62
CA ILE A 458 -30.63 -16.51 8.33
C ILE A 458 -31.65 -15.45 7.93
N ASP A 459 -31.38 -14.77 6.81
CA ASP A 459 -32.26 -13.70 6.31
C ASP A 459 -33.36 -14.23 5.37
N ARG A 460 -33.25 -15.47 4.87
CA ARG A 460 -34.22 -16.09 3.97
C ARG A 460 -34.46 -17.54 4.35
N ALA A 461 -35.73 -17.91 4.56
CA ALA A 461 -36.07 -19.29 4.83
C ALA A 461 -35.80 -20.15 3.59
N ALA A 462 -34.93 -21.16 3.73
CA ALA A 462 -34.48 -22.01 2.63
C ALA A 462 -33.77 -23.27 3.11
N GLU A 463 -33.42 -24.15 2.16
CA GLU A 463 -32.40 -25.18 2.38
C GLU A 463 -31.02 -24.59 2.10
N TYR A 464 -30.13 -24.72 3.08
CA TYR A 464 -28.74 -24.29 3.00
C TYR A 464 -27.83 -25.51 2.92
N LEU A 465 -26.76 -25.42 2.14
CA LEU A 465 -25.68 -26.40 2.11
C LEU A 465 -24.48 -25.84 2.88
N PHE A 466 -24.01 -26.58 3.87
CA PHE A 466 -22.85 -26.27 4.69
C PHE A 466 -21.67 -27.12 4.24
N HIS A 467 -20.49 -26.53 4.23
CA HIS A 467 -19.22 -27.15 3.88
C HIS A 467 -18.26 -27.00 5.05
N LEU A 468 -18.04 -28.10 5.77
CA LEU A 468 -17.14 -28.17 6.93
C LEU A 468 -15.81 -28.79 6.47
N GLY A 469 -14.76 -27.98 6.46
CA GLY A 469 -13.40 -28.38 6.10
C GLY A 469 -12.49 -28.45 7.32
N SER A 470 -11.79 -29.56 7.52
CA SER A 470 -10.82 -29.69 8.63
C SER A 470 -9.70 -30.68 8.33
N ASP A 471 -8.51 -30.46 8.93
CA ASP A 471 -7.39 -31.40 8.85
C ASP A 471 -7.72 -32.69 9.61
N ASP A 472 -8.06 -32.62 10.89
CA ASP A 472 -8.58 -33.76 11.67
C ASP A 472 -10.09 -33.63 11.95
N GLY A 473 -10.58 -34.27 13.02
CA GLY A 473 -11.98 -34.46 13.33
C GLY A 473 -12.75 -33.15 13.51
N SER A 474 -13.88 -32.98 12.80
CA SER A 474 -14.82 -31.89 13.05
C SER A 474 -16.29 -32.29 12.90
N LEU A 475 -17.16 -31.70 13.72
CA LEU A 475 -18.60 -31.93 13.73
C LEU A 475 -19.35 -30.59 13.74
N LEU A 476 -20.31 -30.42 12.84
CA LEU A 476 -21.19 -29.25 12.80
C LEU A 476 -22.58 -29.61 13.32
N PHE A 477 -23.10 -28.80 14.24
CA PHE A 477 -24.47 -28.86 14.72
C PHE A 477 -25.18 -27.52 14.50
N ILE A 478 -26.41 -27.58 14.01
CA ILE A 478 -27.30 -26.41 13.88
C ILE A 478 -28.63 -26.74 14.55
N ASP A 479 -29.05 -25.91 15.51
CA ASP A 479 -30.20 -26.13 16.41
C ASP A 479 -30.14 -27.51 17.08
N GLY A 480 -28.94 -27.91 17.51
CA GLY A 480 -28.68 -29.21 18.14
C GLY A 480 -28.68 -30.41 17.17
N VAL A 481 -29.03 -30.22 15.90
CA VAL A 481 -29.02 -31.29 14.89
C VAL A 481 -27.65 -31.34 14.21
N LYS A 482 -27.01 -32.52 14.17
CA LYS A 482 -25.76 -32.73 13.43
C LYS A 482 -26.01 -32.55 11.92
N VAL A 483 -25.29 -31.62 11.29
CA VAL A 483 -25.45 -31.25 9.88
C VAL A 483 -24.29 -31.79 9.03
N ALA A 484 -23.05 -31.67 9.50
CA ALA A 484 -21.86 -32.20 8.82
C ALA A 484 -20.96 -32.94 9.82
N ASP A 485 -20.25 -33.96 9.32
CA ASP A 485 -19.49 -34.90 10.13
C ASP A 485 -18.20 -35.30 9.40
N SER A 486 -17.10 -34.65 9.76
CA SER A 486 -15.75 -34.98 9.30
C SER A 486 -14.97 -35.56 10.47
N ASP A 487 -15.51 -36.52 11.20
CA ASP A 487 -14.83 -37.11 12.36
C ASP A 487 -13.70 -38.08 11.95
N GLY A 488 -12.66 -38.18 12.78
CA GLY A 488 -11.50 -39.03 12.57
C GLY A 488 -10.20 -38.27 12.25
N VAL A 489 -9.13 -39.02 12.02
CA VAL A 489 -7.81 -38.50 11.60
C VAL A 489 -7.73 -38.56 10.08
N HIS A 490 -7.50 -37.43 9.43
CA HIS A 490 -7.39 -37.32 7.98
C HIS A 490 -6.51 -36.12 7.59
N PRO A 491 -6.22 -35.89 6.30
CA PRO A 491 -5.77 -34.57 5.84
C PRO A 491 -6.97 -33.64 5.65
N HIS A 492 -6.72 -32.34 5.42
CA HIS A 492 -7.76 -31.35 5.15
C HIS A 492 -8.82 -31.85 4.14
N THR A 493 -10.00 -32.14 4.63
CA THR A 493 -11.11 -32.69 3.86
C THR A 493 -12.38 -31.90 4.14
N ILE A 494 -13.18 -31.65 3.09
CA ILE A 494 -14.45 -30.94 3.18
C ILE A 494 -15.60 -31.95 3.15
N ASN A 495 -16.42 -31.98 4.19
CA ASN A 495 -17.70 -32.68 4.19
C ASN A 495 -18.86 -31.69 4.12
N THR A 496 -19.96 -32.10 3.50
CA THR A 496 -21.10 -31.24 3.23
C THR A 496 -22.37 -31.73 3.89
N GLY A 497 -23.17 -30.81 4.40
CA GLY A 497 -24.42 -31.09 5.09
C GLY A 497 -25.53 -30.14 4.69
N LYS A 498 -26.76 -30.64 4.53
CA LYS A 498 -27.92 -29.80 4.20
C LYS A 498 -28.81 -29.58 5.40
N LYS A 499 -29.32 -28.37 5.56
CA LYS A 499 -30.29 -28.04 6.61
C LYS A 499 -31.29 -27.00 6.11
N LYS A 500 -32.58 -27.28 6.32
CA LYS A 500 -33.64 -26.28 6.16
C LYS A 500 -33.65 -25.36 7.38
N LEU A 501 -33.58 -24.06 7.12
CA LEU A 501 -33.53 -23.01 8.13
C LEU A 501 -34.65 -22.00 7.88
N ALA A 502 -35.22 -21.48 8.96
CA ALA A 502 -36.22 -20.42 8.92
C ALA A 502 -35.51 -19.06 8.88
N VAL A 503 -36.25 -17.98 8.62
CA VAL A 503 -35.69 -16.63 8.87
C VAL A 503 -35.52 -16.47 10.38
N GLY A 504 -34.33 -16.05 10.82
CA GLY A 504 -34.04 -15.84 12.23
C GLY A 504 -32.64 -16.28 12.66
N MET A 505 -32.45 -16.39 13.97
CA MET A 505 -31.21 -16.87 14.57
C MET A 505 -31.31 -18.36 14.85
N HIS A 506 -30.24 -19.08 14.51
CA HIS A 506 -30.12 -20.52 14.69
C HIS A 506 -28.88 -20.82 15.53
N GLN A 507 -28.99 -21.73 16.49
CA GLN A 507 -27.82 -22.10 17.30
C GLN A 507 -26.81 -22.84 16.41
N LEU A 508 -25.55 -22.44 16.46
CA LEU A 508 -24.46 -23.08 15.75
C LEU A 508 -23.41 -23.57 16.74
N ARG A 509 -23.02 -24.84 16.62
CA ARG A 509 -21.91 -25.44 17.36
C ARG A 509 -20.98 -26.18 16.42
N VAL A 510 -19.68 -25.94 16.53
CA VAL A 510 -18.65 -26.71 15.83
C VAL A 510 -17.72 -27.32 16.87
N ASP A 511 -17.59 -28.64 16.85
CA ASP A 511 -16.64 -29.38 17.69
C ASP A 511 -15.49 -29.85 16.81
N PHE A 512 -14.24 -29.63 17.25
CA PHE A 512 -13.03 -29.95 16.50
C PHE A 512 -12.02 -30.66 17.40
N ALA A 513 -11.29 -31.65 16.87
CA ALA A 513 -10.20 -32.35 17.55
C ALA A 513 -8.98 -32.47 16.62
N GLN A 514 -7.81 -32.04 17.09
CA GLN A 514 -6.52 -32.18 16.43
C GLN A 514 -5.69 -33.26 17.11
N VAL A 515 -5.11 -34.17 16.31
CA VAL A 515 -4.18 -35.21 16.77
C VAL A 515 -2.75 -34.78 16.50
N GLY A 516 -2.41 -34.53 15.23
CA GLY A 516 -1.04 -34.28 14.82
C GLY A 516 -0.94 -33.65 13.43
N GLY A 517 0.01 -32.74 13.23
CA GLY A 517 0.19 -32.06 11.95
C GLY A 517 -0.35 -30.64 11.97
N GLU A 518 -0.80 -30.12 10.82
CA GLU A 518 -1.29 -28.75 10.70
C GLU A 518 -2.78 -28.64 11.03
N ALA A 519 -3.14 -27.94 12.11
CA ALA A 519 -4.55 -27.77 12.45
C ALA A 519 -5.23 -26.75 11.53
N SER A 520 -6.30 -27.16 10.85
CA SER A 520 -7.16 -26.25 10.08
C SER A 520 -8.64 -26.55 10.30
N LEU A 521 -9.46 -25.50 10.33
CA LEU A 521 -10.91 -25.58 10.42
C LEU A 521 -11.54 -24.43 9.63
N ALA A 522 -12.46 -24.74 8.73
CA ALA A 522 -13.23 -23.78 7.96
C ALA A 522 -14.69 -24.23 7.89
N LEU A 523 -15.61 -23.28 8.00
CA LEU A 523 -17.03 -23.52 7.78
C LEU A 523 -17.56 -22.50 6.79
N GLU A 524 -18.07 -23.01 5.69
CA GLU A 524 -18.68 -22.22 4.63
C GLU A 524 -20.11 -22.71 4.40
N PHE A 525 -20.93 -21.87 3.80
CA PHE A 525 -22.32 -22.22 3.47
C PHE A 525 -22.79 -21.51 2.21
N GLU A 526 -23.77 -22.10 1.55
CA GLU A 526 -24.47 -21.55 0.39
C GLU A 526 -25.99 -21.67 0.55
N GLY A 527 -26.70 -20.72 -0.05
CA GLY A 527 -28.16 -20.63 0.03
C GLY A 527 -28.74 -19.66 -1.00
N PRO A 528 -30.05 -19.45 -1.03
CA PRO A 528 -30.69 -18.69 -2.10
C PRO A 528 -30.26 -17.23 -2.15
N GLY A 529 -29.54 -16.88 -3.22
CA GLY A 529 -29.09 -15.52 -3.50
C GLY A 529 -27.62 -15.25 -3.18
N PHE A 530 -26.85 -16.24 -2.75
CA PHE A 530 -25.40 -16.15 -2.64
C PHE A 530 -24.73 -17.51 -2.90
N VAL A 531 -23.52 -17.47 -3.47
CA VAL A 531 -22.69 -18.67 -3.65
C VAL A 531 -21.88 -18.95 -2.38
N ARG A 532 -21.31 -20.15 -2.25
CA ARG A 532 -20.48 -20.59 -1.13
C ARG A 532 -19.60 -19.49 -0.55
N GLN A 533 -19.80 -19.19 0.73
CA GLN A 533 -19.09 -18.13 1.46
C GLN A 533 -18.83 -18.53 2.91
N ASP A 534 -17.94 -17.80 3.59
CA ASP A 534 -17.57 -18.04 4.99
C ASP A 534 -18.72 -17.72 5.95
N VAL A 535 -18.98 -18.62 6.90
CA VAL A 535 -20.09 -18.47 7.84
C VAL A 535 -19.86 -17.38 8.90
N ASN A 536 -18.62 -16.98 9.18
CA ASN A 536 -18.25 -16.14 10.32
C ASN A 536 -18.95 -14.78 10.33
N ARG A 537 -19.25 -14.22 9.15
CA ARG A 537 -19.99 -12.96 9.00
C ARG A 537 -21.47 -13.08 9.36
N SER A 538 -21.99 -14.30 9.38
CA SER A 538 -23.37 -14.61 9.72
C SER A 538 -23.52 -15.16 11.14
N ILE A 539 -22.43 -15.30 11.91
CA ILE A 539 -22.47 -15.77 13.30
C ILE A 539 -22.42 -14.57 14.25
N PHE A 540 -23.21 -14.65 15.34
CA PHE A 540 -23.28 -13.68 16.41
C PHE A 540 -23.11 -14.34 17.78
N LEU A 541 -22.56 -13.59 18.74
CA LEU A 541 -22.26 -14.11 20.07
C LEU A 541 -23.52 -14.38 20.90
N THR A 542 -24.60 -13.65 20.61
CA THR A 542 -25.87 -13.71 21.31
C THR A 542 -27.02 -13.86 20.32
N GLU A 543 -28.10 -14.49 20.80
CA GLU A 543 -29.35 -14.67 20.06
C GLU A 543 -30.02 -13.35 19.67
N SER A 544 -29.71 -12.26 20.38
CA SER A 544 -30.20 -10.92 20.08
C SER A 544 -29.52 -10.27 18.86
N GLY A 545 -28.43 -10.83 18.33
CA GLY A 545 -27.66 -10.23 17.23
C GLY A 545 -26.87 -8.99 17.63
N PRO A 546 -26.23 -8.29 16.67
CA PRO A 546 -25.61 -7.00 16.92
C PRO A 546 -26.70 -5.94 17.11
N PRO A 547 -26.42 -4.80 17.78
CA PRO A 547 -27.34 -3.66 17.71
C PRO A 547 -27.64 -3.34 16.23
N PRO A 548 -28.87 -2.92 15.90
CA PRO A 548 -29.20 -2.53 14.53
C PRO A 548 -28.16 -1.55 14.00
N LEU A 549 -27.76 -1.71 12.73
CA LEU A 549 -27.01 -0.67 12.05
C LEU A 549 -27.77 0.65 12.21
N SER A 550 -27.03 1.75 12.36
CA SER A 550 -27.68 3.05 12.31
C SER A 550 -28.40 3.18 10.96
N ALA A 551 -29.49 3.95 10.90
CA ALA A 551 -30.17 4.20 9.63
C ALA A 551 -29.22 4.77 8.56
N GLU A 552 -28.16 5.47 8.97
CA GLU A 552 -27.07 5.91 8.09
C GLU A 552 -26.22 4.75 7.57
N ASP A 553 -25.80 3.81 8.42
CA ASP A 553 -24.98 2.67 7.99
C ASP A 553 -25.78 1.67 7.15
N GLU A 554 -27.07 1.53 7.43
CA GLU A 554 -27.97 0.72 6.61
C GLU A 554 -28.23 1.37 5.24
N ALA A 555 -28.36 2.70 5.18
CA ALA A 555 -28.48 3.46 3.93
C ALA A 555 -27.18 3.49 3.11
N ARG A 556 -26.02 3.30 3.76
CA ARG A 556 -24.70 3.23 3.08
C ARG A 556 -24.42 1.90 2.40
N GLN A 557 -25.16 0.83 2.72
CA GLN A 557 -24.99 -0.45 2.03
C GLN A 557 -25.39 -0.34 0.56
N PHE A 558 -24.47 -0.68 -0.34
CA PHE A 558 -24.77 -0.70 -1.75
C PHE A 558 -25.78 -1.80 -2.08
N ARG A 559 -27.00 -1.40 -2.48
CA ARG A 559 -28.05 -2.30 -2.96
C ARG A 559 -28.31 -2.03 -4.42
N LEU A 560 -28.32 -3.08 -5.24
CA LEU A 560 -28.63 -2.93 -6.67
C LEU A 560 -30.00 -2.27 -6.87
N GLN A 561 -30.02 -1.17 -7.60
CA GLN A 561 -31.24 -0.46 -7.97
C GLN A 561 -31.53 -0.68 -9.46
N PRO A 562 -32.65 -1.36 -9.83
CA PRO A 562 -32.95 -1.68 -11.23
C PRO A 562 -32.96 -0.46 -12.17
N ALA A 563 -33.44 0.69 -11.69
CA ALA A 563 -33.45 1.93 -12.47
C ALA A 563 -32.03 2.44 -12.79
N LEU A 564 -31.10 2.35 -11.84
CA LEU A 564 -29.71 2.76 -12.04
C LEU A 564 -28.94 1.75 -12.90
N VAL A 565 -29.26 0.45 -12.80
CA VAL A 565 -28.72 -0.59 -13.70
C VAL A 565 -29.12 -0.29 -15.15
N ALA A 566 -30.39 0.04 -15.39
CA ALA A 566 -30.86 0.39 -16.73
C ALA A 566 -30.19 1.67 -17.24
N LYS A 567 -30.06 2.70 -16.38
CA LYS A 567 -29.38 3.95 -16.72
C LYS A 567 -27.89 3.76 -17.04
N GLY A 568 -27.18 2.90 -16.30
CA GLY A 568 -25.75 2.64 -16.54
C GLY A 568 -25.47 1.77 -17.77
N ARG A 569 -26.47 1.01 -18.22
CA ARG A 569 -26.37 0.21 -19.46
C ARG A 569 -26.55 1.08 -20.71
N ALA A 570 -27.40 2.10 -20.62
CA ALA A 570 -27.65 3.08 -21.68
C ALA A 570 -26.47 4.05 -21.80
#